data_AF-A0A7S1UAJ0-F1
#
_entry.id   AF-A0A7S1UAJ0-F1
#
_cell.length_a   1.000
_cell.length_b   1.000
_cell.length_c   1.000
_cell.angle_alpha   90.00
_cell.angle_beta   90.00
_cell.angle_gamma   90.00
#
_symmetry.space_group_name_H-M   'P 1'
#
loop_
_entity.id
_entity.type
_entity.pdbx_description
1 polymer ?
#
loop_
_entity_poly.entity_id
_entity_poly.type
_entity_poly.pdbx_seq_one_letter_code
_entity_poly.pdbx_strand_id
1 'polypeptide(L)'
;RFRNHIAQRAAAGAPGAVEAYEGDLRSFDLAPFTLIYVYLLKEGLQLIEAALRERVRAGARLVCNTWGPPGWAPTETHVLNELGTVSLMCYDADSIPEDDPNPNPIPNPNPNPNPSPNP
;
A
#
# COMPACT_ATOMS: atom_id res chain seq x y z
N ARG A 1 11.47 -26.42 0.88
CA ARG A 1 10.40 -27.38 0.52
C ARG A 1 9.26 -27.22 1.52
N PHE A 2 8.30 -26.32 1.26
CA PHE A 2 7.08 -26.14 2.06
C PHE A 2 5.85 -26.49 1.20
N ARG A 3 5.77 -27.76 0.78
CA ARG A 3 4.62 -28.30 0.06
C ARG A 3 3.74 -29.04 1.06
N ASN A 4 2.43 -28.78 1.02
CA ASN A 4 1.33 -29.54 1.64
C ASN A 4 0.72 -28.97 2.94
N HIS A 5 0.02 -27.81 2.88
CA HIS A 5 -1.06 -27.58 3.86
C HIS A 5 -2.26 -26.71 3.45
N ILE A 6 -2.28 -26.09 2.26
CA ILE A 6 -3.39 -25.16 1.92
C ILE A 6 -4.62 -25.87 1.32
N ALA A 7 -4.53 -27.17 1.00
CA ALA A 7 -5.66 -27.91 0.43
C ALA A 7 -6.77 -28.32 1.44
N GLN A 8 -6.63 -28.03 2.74
CA GLN A 8 -7.45 -28.70 3.77
C GLN A 8 -8.35 -27.83 4.66
N ARG A 9 -8.71 -26.61 4.25
CA ARG A 9 -9.70 -25.79 4.98
C ARG A 9 -10.83 -25.19 4.15
N ALA A 10 -11.17 -25.83 3.03
CA ALA A 10 -12.46 -25.62 2.35
C ALA A 10 -13.60 -26.48 2.97
N ALA A 11 -13.48 -26.92 4.22
CA ALA A 11 -14.42 -27.86 4.84
C ALA A 11 -15.73 -27.21 5.35
N ALA A 12 -15.89 -25.89 5.21
CA ALA A 12 -17.11 -25.17 5.63
C ALA A 12 -17.65 -24.16 4.61
N GLY A 13 -16.99 -24.00 3.45
CA GLY A 13 -17.36 -23.05 2.40
C GLY A 13 -17.83 -23.78 1.14
N ALA A 14 -18.79 -23.20 0.42
CA ALA A 14 -19.23 -23.72 -0.86
C ALA A 14 -18.02 -24.02 -1.77
N PRO A 15 -17.95 -25.21 -2.40
CA PRO A 15 -16.86 -25.53 -3.30
C PRO A 15 -16.75 -24.45 -4.39
N GLY A 16 -15.55 -23.89 -4.58
CA GLY A 16 -15.27 -22.81 -5.54
C GLY A 16 -15.24 -21.40 -4.96
N ALA A 17 -15.50 -21.19 -3.67
CA ALA A 17 -15.45 -19.85 -3.05
C ALA A 17 -14.02 -19.36 -2.72
N VAL A 18 -13.04 -20.25 -2.72
CA VAL A 18 -11.65 -19.95 -2.31
C VAL A 18 -10.69 -20.55 -3.31
N GLU A 19 -9.79 -19.71 -3.81
CA GLU A 19 -8.66 -20.10 -4.65
C GLU A 19 -7.36 -19.73 -3.94
N ALA A 20 -6.34 -20.56 -4.11
CA ALA A 20 -5.02 -20.33 -3.54
C ALA A 20 -3.99 -20.32 -4.67
N TYR A 21 -3.14 -19.30 -4.65
CA TYR A 21 -2.11 -19.08 -5.66
C TYR A 21 -0.73 -19.22 -5.02
N GLU A 22 0.14 -20.04 -5.61
CA GLU A 22 1.56 -20.10 -5.23
C GLU A 22 2.34 -19.11 -6.10
N GLY A 23 2.97 -18.11 -5.48
CA GLY A 23 3.71 -17.08 -6.21
C GLY A 23 4.27 -15.98 -5.31
N ASP A 24 4.92 -15.01 -5.95
CA ASP A 24 5.40 -13.79 -5.31
C ASP A 24 4.33 -12.69 -5.44
N LEU A 25 3.90 -12.14 -4.30
CA LEU A 25 2.88 -11.09 -4.27
C LEU A 25 3.33 -9.83 -5.02
N ARG A 26 4.64 -9.58 -5.16
CA ARG A 26 5.19 -8.43 -5.90
C ARG A 26 4.88 -8.46 -7.40
N SER A 27 4.62 -9.63 -7.97
CA SER A 27 4.26 -9.80 -9.38
C SER A 27 2.87 -10.38 -9.58
N PHE A 28 2.06 -10.47 -8.51
CA PHE A 28 0.72 -10.99 -8.58
C PHE A 28 -0.26 -9.91 -9.06
N ASP A 29 -1.15 -10.26 -9.97
CA ASP A 29 -2.15 -9.33 -10.50
C ASP A 29 -3.25 -9.07 -9.47
N LEU A 30 -3.32 -7.83 -8.97
CA LEU A 30 -4.34 -7.39 -8.02
C LEU A 30 -5.58 -6.78 -8.68
N ALA A 31 -5.56 -6.57 -10.01
CA ALA A 31 -6.65 -5.93 -10.76
C ALA A 31 -8.05 -6.53 -10.51
N PRO A 32 -8.25 -7.86 -10.40
CA PRO A 32 -9.60 -8.40 -10.26
C PRO A 32 -10.20 -8.25 -8.86
N PHE A 33 -9.40 -7.94 -7.82
CA PHE A 33 -9.87 -7.97 -6.43
C PHE A 33 -10.46 -6.64 -5.98
N THR A 34 -11.67 -6.62 -5.45
CA THR A 34 -12.35 -5.39 -4.97
C THR A 34 -12.12 -5.10 -3.49
N LEU A 35 -11.65 -6.10 -2.74
CA LEU A 35 -11.25 -6.00 -1.34
C LEU A 35 -9.93 -6.74 -1.17
N ILE A 36 -8.95 -6.06 -0.58
CA ILE A 36 -7.63 -6.62 -0.30
C ILE A 36 -7.40 -6.55 1.20
N TYR A 37 -7.07 -7.68 1.81
CA TYR A 37 -6.65 -7.74 3.21
C TYR A 37 -5.17 -8.11 3.26
N VAL A 38 -4.38 -7.35 4.02
CA VAL A 38 -2.94 -7.60 4.21
C VAL A 38 -2.57 -7.55 5.68
N TYR A 39 -1.75 -8.53 6.06
CA TYR A 39 -1.06 -8.56 7.34
C TYR A 39 0.43 -8.77 7.09
N LEU A 40 1.13 -7.66 6.90
CA LEU A 40 2.56 -7.61 6.57
C LEU A 40 3.26 -6.61 7.47
N LEU A 41 4.58 -6.72 7.54
CA LEU A 41 5.43 -5.67 8.10
C LEU A 41 5.49 -4.48 7.13
N LYS A 42 5.96 -3.33 7.64
CA LYS A 42 6.07 -2.07 6.87
C LYS A 42 6.88 -2.24 5.59
N GLU A 43 7.99 -2.98 5.67
CA GLU A 43 8.89 -3.23 4.54
C GLU A 43 8.19 -4.06 3.45
N GLY A 44 7.35 -5.02 3.86
CA GLY A 44 6.53 -5.80 2.94
C GLY A 44 5.50 -4.93 2.21
N LEU A 45 4.82 -4.03 2.94
CA LEU A 45 3.88 -3.07 2.35
C LEU A 45 4.56 -2.13 1.35
N GLN A 46 5.77 -1.64 1.67
CA GLN A 46 6.56 -0.80 0.76
C GLN A 46 6.86 -1.49 -0.57
N LEU A 47 7.16 -2.80 -0.55
CA LEU A 47 7.48 -3.55 -1.76
C LEU A 47 6.30 -3.72 -2.73
N ILE A 48 5.07 -3.61 -2.25
CA ILE A 48 3.83 -3.79 -3.04
C ILE A 48 2.98 -2.52 -3.12
N GLU A 49 3.51 -1.40 -2.60
CA GLU A 49 2.76 -0.15 -2.43
C GLU A 49 2.18 0.37 -3.74
N ALA A 50 2.96 0.35 -4.82
CA ALA A 50 2.51 0.80 -6.14
C ALA A 50 1.31 -0.01 -6.66
N ALA A 51 1.34 -1.33 -6.52
CA ALA A 51 0.24 -2.20 -6.94
C ALA A 51 -1.01 -2.00 -6.09
N LEU A 52 -0.85 -1.80 -4.77
CA LEU A 52 -1.95 -1.43 -3.88
C LEU A 52 -2.53 -0.05 -4.25
N ARG A 53 -1.67 0.94 -4.51
CA ARG A 53 -2.06 2.30 -4.90
C ARG A 53 -2.91 2.30 -6.15
N GLU A 54 -2.41 1.68 -7.21
CA GLU A 54 -3.13 1.55 -8.47
C GLU A 54 -4.50 0.91 -8.24
N ARG A 55 -4.53 -0.18 -7.48
CA ARG A 55 -5.77 -0.93 -7.29
C ARG A 55 -6.80 -0.19 -6.43
N VAL A 56 -6.36 0.51 -5.39
CA VAL A 56 -7.24 1.31 -4.52
C VAL A 56 -7.72 2.58 -5.25
N ARG A 57 -6.88 3.23 -6.07
CA ARG A 57 -7.32 4.32 -6.99
C ARG A 57 -8.40 3.84 -7.95
N ALA A 58 -8.32 2.57 -8.39
CA ALA A 58 -9.33 1.93 -9.24
C ALA A 58 -10.59 1.46 -8.46
N GLY A 59 -10.77 1.87 -7.20
CA GLY A 59 -11.99 1.67 -6.42
C GLY A 59 -11.99 0.42 -5.51
N ALA A 60 -10.87 -0.28 -5.38
CA ALA A 60 -10.77 -1.35 -4.38
C ALA A 60 -10.66 -0.78 -2.96
N ARG A 61 -11.14 -1.54 -1.98
CA ARG A 61 -10.88 -1.28 -0.55
C ARG A 61 -9.67 -2.08 -0.09
N LEU A 62 -8.84 -1.46 0.74
CA LEU A 62 -7.70 -2.10 1.38
C LEU A 62 -7.92 -2.13 2.89
N VAL A 63 -7.66 -3.27 3.52
CA VAL A 63 -7.66 -3.42 4.97
C VAL A 63 -6.29 -3.93 5.39
N CYS A 64 -5.61 -3.15 6.23
CA CYS A 64 -4.32 -3.54 6.79
C CYS A 64 -4.43 -3.84 8.28
N ASN A 65 -3.71 -4.88 8.70
CA ASN A 65 -3.55 -5.20 10.11
C ASN A 65 -2.27 -4.56 10.67
N THR A 66 -2.44 -3.72 11.70
CA THR A 66 -1.40 -3.06 12.52
C THR A 66 -0.55 -2.01 11.77
N TRP A 67 -0.12 -2.29 10.53
CA TRP A 67 0.71 -1.40 9.72
C TRP A 67 0.02 -1.02 8.41
N GLY A 68 0.09 0.25 8.03
CA GLY A 68 -0.48 0.79 6.80
C GLY A 68 0.58 1.13 5.75
N PRO A 69 0.18 1.37 4.49
CA PRO A 69 1.09 1.92 3.49
C PRO A 69 1.62 3.30 3.94
N PRO A 70 2.90 3.62 3.68
CA PRO A 70 3.50 4.86 4.14
C PRO A 70 2.85 6.08 3.48
N GLY A 71 2.49 7.08 4.28
CA GLY A 71 1.88 8.32 3.81
C GLY A 71 0.39 8.24 3.48
N TRP A 72 -0.24 7.07 3.58
CA TRP A 72 -1.69 6.92 3.42
C TRP A 72 -2.41 7.19 4.74
N ALA A 73 -3.55 7.88 4.67
CA ALA A 73 -4.40 8.13 5.82
C ALA A 73 -5.60 7.16 5.80
N PRO A 74 -5.78 6.30 6.83
CA PRO A 74 -6.90 5.38 6.85
C PRO A 74 -8.23 6.13 6.99
N THR A 75 -9.26 5.70 6.26
CA THR A 75 -10.62 6.24 6.42
C THR A 75 -11.31 5.73 7.67
N GLU A 76 -10.92 4.55 8.16
CA GLU A 76 -11.40 3.99 9.42
C GLU A 76 -10.29 3.21 10.13
N THR A 77 -10.31 3.20 11.46
CA THR A 77 -9.39 2.40 12.27
C THR A 77 -10.15 1.73 13.40
N HIS A 78 -10.10 0.40 13.44
CA HIS A 78 -10.70 -0.43 14.48
C HIS A 78 -9.62 -0.99 15.39
N VAL A 79 -9.60 -0.59 16.66
CA VAL A 79 -8.68 -1.15 17.65
C VAL A 79 -9.24 -2.46 18.20
N LEU A 80 -8.50 -3.55 18.07
CA LEU A 80 -8.97 -4.91 18.38
C LEU A 80 -8.60 -5.38 19.79
N ASN A 81 -7.78 -4.64 20.53
CA ASN A 81 -7.45 -4.97 21.91
C ASN A 81 -7.30 -3.71 22.79
N GLU A 82 -7.46 -3.91 24.10
CA GLU A 82 -7.38 -2.83 25.08
C GLU A 82 -5.99 -2.17 25.14
N LEU A 83 -4.94 -2.89 24.70
CA LEU A 83 -3.56 -2.40 24.65
C LEU A 83 -3.27 -1.56 23.40
N GLY A 84 -4.19 -1.49 22.44
CA GLY A 84 -3.99 -0.72 21.19
C GLY A 84 -2.90 -1.28 20.26
N THR A 85 -2.43 -2.51 20.48
CA THR A 85 -1.31 -3.09 19.71
C THR A 85 -1.75 -3.74 18.41
N VAL A 86 -3.05 -4.02 18.25
CA VAL A 86 -3.62 -4.55 17.02
C VAL A 86 -4.76 -3.65 16.57
N SER A 87 -4.61 -3.07 15.38
CA SER A 87 -5.65 -2.28 14.72
C SER A 87 -5.93 -2.83 13.31
N LEU A 88 -7.17 -2.70 12.86
CA LEU A 88 -7.52 -2.83 11.44
C LEU A 88 -7.71 -1.44 10.87
N MET A 89 -6.94 -1.10 9.85
CA MET A 89 -6.98 0.19 9.17
C MET A 89 -7.58 -0.02 7.80
N CYS A 90 -8.67 0.70 7.51
CA CYS A 90 -9.37 0.66 6.23
C CYS A 90 -8.91 1.82 5.35
N TYR A 91 -8.74 1.55 4.06
CA TYR A 91 -8.33 2.53 3.06
C TYR A 91 -9.18 2.41 1.80
N ASP A 92 -9.42 3.55 1.16
CA ASP A 92 -10.08 3.68 -0.12
C ASP A 92 -9.38 4.76 -0.96
N ALA A 93 -10.00 5.22 -2.06
CA ALA A 93 -9.40 6.20 -2.94
C ALA A 93 -9.06 7.53 -2.23
N ASP A 94 -9.82 7.92 -1.19
CA ASP A 94 -9.61 9.16 -0.44
C ASP A 94 -8.43 9.04 0.53
N SER A 95 -7.97 7.82 0.80
CA SER A 95 -6.80 7.57 1.65
C SER A 95 -5.46 7.83 0.98
N ILE A 96 -5.43 7.88 -0.35
CA ILE A 96 -4.19 7.91 -1.12
C ILE A 96 -3.73 9.36 -1.23
N PRO A 97 -2.50 9.69 -0.81
CA PRO A 97 -1.98 11.04 -0.98
C PRO A 97 -1.91 11.40 -2.47
N GLU A 98 -2.21 12.66 -2.79
CA GLU A 98 -1.95 13.20 -4.11
C GLU A 98 -0.48 12.97 -4.48
N ASP A 99 -0.21 12.70 -5.76
CA ASP A 99 1.17 12.60 -6.22
C ASP A 99 1.79 14.00 -6.09
N ASP A 100 2.80 14.15 -5.23
CA ASP A 100 3.47 15.44 -5.00
C ASP A 100 3.97 16.00 -6.34
N PRO A 101 3.39 17.10 -6.85
CA PRO A 101 3.74 17.63 -8.17
C PRO A 101 5.11 18.31 -8.21
N ASN A 102 5.86 18.39 -7.10
CA ASN A 102 7.09 19.17 -7.07
C ASN A 102 8.24 18.50 -6.28
N PRO A 103 9.08 17.65 -6.92
CA PRO A 103 10.24 17.07 -6.28
C PRO A 103 11.42 18.06 -6.32
N ASN A 104 11.26 19.27 -5.76
CA ASN A 104 12.27 20.35 -5.68
C ASN A 104 13.04 20.73 -6.98
N PRO A 105 13.01 21.99 -7.44
CA PRO A 105 13.97 22.45 -8.44
C PRO A 105 15.38 22.42 -7.83
N ILE A 106 16.31 21.78 -8.54
CA ILE A 106 17.75 21.80 -8.27
C ILE A 106 18.16 23.27 -7.98
N PRO A 107 18.84 23.59 -6.86
CA PRO A 107 19.29 24.96 -6.61
C PRO A 107 20.19 25.41 -7.76
N ASN A 108 19.79 26.45 -8.48
CA ASN A 108 20.57 27.02 -9.57
C ASN A 108 21.91 27.55 -9.00
N PRO A 109 23.08 27.01 -9.39
CA PRO A 109 24.34 27.30 -8.69
C PRO A 109 24.98 28.64 -9.10
N ASN A 110 24.28 29.55 -9.78
CA ASN A 110 24.93 30.71 -10.39
C ASN A 110 24.27 32.06 -10.04
N PRO A 111 24.78 32.80 -9.03
CA PRO A 111 24.51 34.21 -8.92
C PRO A 111 25.48 34.94 -9.85
N ASN A 112 25.03 35.27 -11.06
CA ASN A 112 25.79 36.12 -11.97
C ASN A 112 25.96 37.52 -11.35
N PRO A 113 27.18 37.99 -11.00
CA PRO A 113 27.38 39.37 -10.60
C PRO A 113 27.64 40.20 -11.87
N ASN A 114 26.66 41.04 -12.21
CA ASN A 114 26.74 42.06 -13.26
C ASN A 114 28.03 42.92 -13.10
N PRO A 115 28.64 43.45 -14.19
CA PRO A 115 29.94 44.11 -14.13
C PRO A 115 29.82 45.51 -13.52
N SER A 116 30.81 45.87 -12.69
CA SER A 116 30.95 47.19 -12.06
C SER A 116 30.97 48.33 -13.09
N PRO A 117 30.40 49.52 -12.79
CA PRO A 117 30.63 50.70 -13.60
C PRO A 117 31.96 51.36 -13.22
N ASN A 118 32.78 51.69 -14.23
CA ASN A 118 33.94 52.56 -14.10
C ASN A 118 33.45 54.01 -13.88
N PRO A 119 34.12 54.80 -13.02
CA PRO A 119 35.07 55.79 -13.56
C PRO A 119 36.39 55.90 -12.79
#